data_AF-A0A6P0NV01-F1
#
_entry.id   AF-A0A6P0NV01-F1
#
_cell.length_a   1.000
_cell.length_b   1.000
_cell.length_c   1.000
_cell.angle_alpha   90.00
_cell.angle_beta   90.00
_cell.angle_gamma   90.00
#
_symmetry.space_group_name_H-M   'P 1'
#
loop_
_entity.id
_entity.type
_entity.pdbx_description
1 polymer ?
#
loop_
_entity_poly.entity_id
_entity_poly.type
_entity_poly.pdbx_seq_one_letter_code
_entity_poly.pdbx_strand_id
1 'polypeptide(L)'
;MTQLIKNSRPKKNNIFSTNSLSAEELERRAIERKKRGESCFKIFEKIRPRLIKNYYNWFIAIEPESGYYLLDNDLKNLMKRLTIYCPTSQLVTYRINETGACGKI
;
A
#
# COMPACT_ATOMS: atom_id res chain seq x y z
N MET A 1 32.73 49.66 23.71
CA MET A 1 31.65 48.98 22.95
C MET A 1 32.27 47.75 22.30
N THR A 2 32.01 46.58 22.88
CA THR A 2 32.74 45.32 22.64
C THR A 2 32.02 44.45 21.60
N GLN A 3 32.80 43.63 20.90
CA GLN A 3 32.57 43.08 19.57
C GLN A 3 31.55 41.93 19.48
N LEU A 4 31.02 41.77 18.27
CA LEU A 4 30.13 40.72 17.79
C LEU A 4 30.66 39.30 18.03
N ILE A 5 29.83 38.42 18.60
CA ILE A 5 30.10 36.97 18.67
C ILE A 5 29.10 36.25 17.75
N LYS A 6 29.61 35.75 16.63
CA LYS A 6 28.89 34.92 15.65
C LYS A 6 28.78 33.50 16.22
N ASN A 7 27.62 33.13 16.76
CA ASN A 7 27.36 31.74 17.15
C ASN A 7 27.04 30.90 15.89
N SER A 8 28.07 30.24 15.35
CA SER A 8 27.92 29.16 14.36
C SER A 8 27.28 27.94 15.02
N ARG A 9 26.04 27.61 14.65
CA ARG A 9 25.41 26.34 15.05
C ARG A 9 25.88 25.24 14.09
N PRO A 10 26.21 24.02 14.58
CA PRO A 10 26.71 22.94 13.74
C PRO A 10 25.66 22.55 12.69
N LYS A 11 26.09 22.47 11.42
CA LYS A 11 25.27 21.99 10.30
C LYS A 11 24.72 20.60 10.63
N LYS A 12 23.41 20.49 10.67
CA LYS A 12 22.64 19.25 10.86
C LYS A 12 23.01 18.27 9.74
N ASN A 13 23.74 17.21 10.08
CA ASN A 13 24.14 16.16 9.15
C ASN A 13 22.87 15.56 8.52
N ASN A 14 22.81 15.58 7.20
CA ASN A 14 21.68 15.07 6.42
C ASN A 14 21.73 13.53 6.47
N ILE A 15 20.99 12.92 7.40
CA ILE A 15 20.93 11.45 7.61
C ILE A 15 20.11 10.75 6.51
N PHE A 16 19.50 11.51 5.59
CA PHE A 16 18.85 10.95 4.42
C PHE A 16 19.92 10.61 3.37
N SER A 17 20.41 9.37 3.40
CA SER A 17 21.08 8.81 2.22
C SER A 17 20.12 8.91 1.04
N THR A 18 20.40 9.83 0.13
CA THR A 18 19.69 10.04 -1.12
C THR A 18 20.01 8.89 -2.06
N ASN A 19 19.53 7.69 -1.75
CA ASN A 19 19.45 6.62 -2.73
C ASN A 19 18.27 6.96 -3.66
N SER A 20 18.45 7.98 -4.50
CA SER A 20 17.55 8.23 -5.63
C SER A 20 17.54 6.95 -6.44
N LEU A 21 16.44 6.20 -6.38
CA LEU A 21 16.23 5.05 -7.24
C LEU A 21 16.43 5.52 -8.69
N SER A 22 17.25 4.80 -9.45
CA SER A 22 17.40 5.06 -10.89
C SER A 22 16.03 4.99 -11.56
N ALA A 23 15.82 5.81 -12.60
CA ALA A 23 14.57 5.82 -13.36
C ALA A 23 14.15 4.40 -13.81
N GLU A 24 15.13 3.58 -14.19
CA GLU A 24 14.91 2.20 -14.62
C GLU A 24 14.37 1.30 -13.48
N GLU A 25 14.85 1.48 -12.25
CA GLU A 25 14.39 0.72 -11.09
C GLU A 25 12.99 1.16 -10.65
N LEU A 26 12.67 2.45 -10.82
CA LEU A 26 11.30 2.97 -10.61
C LEU A 26 10.32 2.39 -11.63
N GLU A 27 10.70 2.32 -12.90
CA GLU A 27 9.88 1.73 -13.96
C GLU A 27 9.63 0.24 -13.73
N ARG A 28 10.67 -0.54 -13.38
CA ARG A 28 10.52 -1.96 -13.02
C ARG A 28 9.52 -2.14 -11.88
N ARG A 29 9.66 -1.38 -10.79
CA ARG A 29 8.72 -1.43 -9.65
C ARG A 29 7.30 -1.00 -10.02
N ALA A 30 7.15 -0.04 -10.92
CA ALA A 30 5.84 0.39 -11.41
C ALA A 30 5.16 -0.72 -12.23
N ILE A 31 5.91 -1.38 -13.12
CA ILE A 31 5.43 -2.51 -13.92
C ILE A 31 5.02 -3.67 -13.01
N GLU A 32 5.85 -4.02 -12.03
CA GLU A 32 5.53 -5.10 -11.08
C GLU A 32 4.28 -4.79 -10.25
N ARG A 33 4.15 -3.55 -9.73
CA ARG A 33 2.95 -3.12 -9.02
C ARG A 33 1.71 -3.16 -9.92
N LYS A 34 1.83 -2.71 -11.16
CA LYS A 34 0.72 -2.71 -12.12
C LYS A 34 0.28 -4.14 -12.44
N LYS A 35 1.22 -5.03 -12.78
CA LYS A 35 0.94 -6.44 -13.07
C LYS A 35 0.26 -7.12 -11.89
N ARG A 36 0.75 -6.89 -10.66
CA ARG A 36 0.12 -7.41 -9.45
C ARG A 36 -1.29 -6.85 -9.24
N GLY A 37 -1.46 -5.54 -9.41
CA GLY A 37 -2.75 -4.88 -9.32
C GLY A 37 -3.75 -5.49 -10.31
N GLU A 38 -3.36 -5.64 -11.57
CA GLU A 38 -4.19 -6.23 -12.63
C GLU A 38 -4.58 -7.69 -12.31
N SER A 39 -3.65 -8.52 -11.84
CA SER A 39 -3.96 -9.90 -11.43
C SER A 39 -4.96 -9.94 -10.27
N CYS A 40 -4.73 -9.16 -9.22
CA CYS A 40 -5.64 -9.09 -8.08
C CYS A 40 -7.01 -8.51 -8.47
N PHE A 41 -7.03 -7.52 -9.37
CA PHE A 41 -8.25 -6.87 -9.82
C PHE A 41 -9.15 -7.83 -10.61
N LYS A 42 -8.58 -8.69 -11.47
CA LYS A 42 -9.33 -9.74 -12.16
C LYS A 42 -10.00 -10.73 -11.20
N ILE A 43 -9.33 -11.06 -10.08
CA ILE A 43 -9.92 -11.91 -9.03
C ILE A 43 -11.03 -11.14 -8.32
N PHE A 44 -10.75 -9.90 -7.94
CA PHE A 44 -11.70 -9.03 -7.27
C PHE A 44 -12.99 -8.85 -8.07
N GLU A 45 -12.91 -8.55 -9.37
CA GLU A 45 -14.09 -8.37 -10.24
C GLU A 45 -15.01 -9.59 -10.25
N LYS A 46 -14.46 -10.80 -10.19
CA LYS A 46 -15.24 -12.05 -10.16
C LYS A 46 -15.98 -12.24 -8.84
N ILE A 47 -15.37 -11.87 -7.71
CA ILE A 47 -15.94 -12.08 -6.37
C ILE A 47 -16.80 -10.89 -5.89
N ARG A 48 -16.51 -9.69 -6.40
CA ARG A 48 -17.17 -8.42 -6.05
C ARG A 48 -18.70 -8.46 -6.12
N PRO A 49 -19.38 -8.95 -7.19
CA PRO A 49 -20.84 -8.94 -7.25
C PRO A 49 -21.49 -9.85 -6.20
N ARG A 50 -20.76 -10.85 -5.69
CA ARG A 50 -21.22 -11.70 -4.60
C ARG A 50 -21.02 -11.03 -3.24
N LEU A 51 -19.85 -10.42 -3.05
CA LEU A 51 -19.48 -9.79 -1.79
C LEU A 51 -20.20 -8.47 -1.53
N ILE A 52 -20.51 -7.70 -2.57
CA ILE A 52 -21.17 -6.39 -2.42
C ILE A 52 -22.57 -6.48 -1.79
N LYS A 53 -23.24 -7.63 -1.94
CA LYS A 53 -24.58 -7.86 -1.35
C LYS A 53 -24.54 -7.98 0.17
N ASN A 54 -23.46 -8.53 0.73
CA ASN A 54 -23.36 -8.87 2.15
C ASN A 54 -22.34 -8.01 2.91
N TYR A 55 -21.34 -7.47 2.20
CA TYR A 55 -20.17 -6.79 2.78
C TYR A 55 -19.95 -5.42 2.12
N TYR A 56 -21.03 -4.67 1.92
CA TYR A 56 -20.93 -3.32 1.38
C TYR A 56 -20.06 -2.45 2.28
N ASN A 57 -19.14 -1.71 1.67
CA ASN A 57 -18.20 -0.80 2.34
C ASN A 57 -17.07 -1.46 3.15
N TRP A 58 -16.95 -2.79 3.11
CA TRP A 58 -15.88 -3.53 3.78
C TRP A 58 -14.57 -3.48 2.97
N PHE A 59 -13.47 -3.79 3.65
CA PHE A 59 -12.16 -3.93 3.05
C PHE A 59 -11.88 -5.39 2.75
N ILE A 60 -11.27 -5.63 1.59
CA ILE A 60 -10.81 -6.95 1.18
C ILE A 60 -9.33 -6.88 0.82
N ALA A 61 -8.54 -7.82 1.30
CA ALA A 61 -7.16 -8.01 0.86
C ALA A 61 -7.09 -9.29 0.04
N ILE A 62 -6.57 -9.20 -1.18
CA ILE A 62 -6.49 -10.35 -2.10
C ILE A 62 -5.03 -10.65 -2.38
N GLU A 63 -4.72 -11.94 -2.34
CA GLU A 63 -3.42 -12.48 -2.66
C GLU A 63 -3.37 -12.89 -4.15
N PRO A 64 -2.41 -12.39 -4.94
CA PRO A 64 -2.38 -12.56 -6.39
C PRO A 64 -2.15 -13.99 -6.89
N GLU A 65 -1.49 -14.86 -6.13
CA GLU A 65 -1.10 -16.21 -6.55
C GLU A 65 -2.11 -17.28 -6.09
N SER A 66 -2.50 -17.27 -4.81
CA SER A 66 -3.40 -18.30 -4.26
C SER A 66 -4.88 -17.96 -4.40
N GLY A 67 -5.22 -16.69 -4.67
CA GLY A 67 -6.61 -16.22 -4.64
C GLY A 67 -7.24 -16.23 -3.24
N TYR A 68 -6.42 -16.39 -2.20
CA TYR A 68 -6.85 -16.22 -0.81
C TYR A 68 -7.24 -14.77 -0.58
N TYR A 69 -8.32 -14.54 0.17
CA TYR A 69 -8.76 -13.19 0.50
C TYR A 69 -9.23 -13.08 1.94
N LEU A 70 -8.89 -11.95 2.55
CA LEU A 70 -9.32 -11.57 3.90
C LEU A 70 -10.31 -10.43 3.80
N LEU A 71 -11.36 -10.47 4.62
CA LEU A 71 -12.43 -9.48 4.69
C LEU A 71 -12.48 -8.90 6.09
N ASP A 72 -12.55 -7.58 6.20
CA ASP A 72 -12.81 -6.91 7.46
C ASP A 72 -13.52 -5.57 7.22
N ASN A 73 -14.32 -5.13 8.18
CA ASN A 73 -15.00 -3.84 8.07
C ASN A 73 -14.05 -2.67 8.40
N ASP A 74 -12.96 -2.95 9.11
CA ASP A 74 -11.96 -1.98 9.52
C ASP A 74 -10.61 -2.28 8.87
N LEU A 75 -10.03 -1.27 8.22
CA LEU A 75 -8.75 -1.40 7.53
C LEU A 75 -7.62 -1.72 8.49
N LYS A 76 -7.61 -1.17 9.72
CA LYS A 76 -6.53 -1.46 10.68
C LYS A 76 -6.60 -2.91 11.14
N ASN A 77 -7.81 -3.43 11.36
CA ASN A 77 -7.97 -4.83 11.73
C ASN A 77 -7.55 -5.77 10.59
N LEU A 78 -7.93 -5.44 9.35
CA LEU A 78 -7.46 -6.15 8.16
C LEU A 78 -5.94 -6.15 8.05
N MET A 79 -5.29 -5.00 8.23
CA MET A 79 -3.83 -4.87 8.19
C MET A 79 -3.15 -5.69 9.29
N LYS A 80 -3.68 -5.69 10.52
CA LYS A 80 -3.17 -6.56 11.59
C LYS A 80 -3.25 -8.03 11.22
N ARG A 81 -4.38 -8.48 10.68
CA ARG A 81 -4.54 -9.86 10.20
C ARG A 81 -3.55 -10.16 9.08
N LEU A 82 -3.38 -9.26 8.12
CA LEU A 82 -2.41 -9.42 7.04
C LEU A 82 -0.98 -9.58 7.57
N THR A 83 -0.58 -8.78 8.56
CA THR A 83 0.74 -8.92 9.19
C THR A 83 0.93 -10.29 9.86
N ILE A 84 -0.13 -10.87 10.42
CA ILE A 84 -0.07 -12.17 11.10
C ILE A 84 -0.08 -13.33 10.10
N TYR A 85 -1.03 -13.34 9.16
CA TYR A 85 -1.25 -14.46 8.24
C TYR A 85 -0.32 -14.41 7.02
N CYS A 86 0.09 -13.21 6.60
CA CYS A 86 0.83 -12.98 5.37
C CYS A 86 1.91 -11.90 5.56
N PRO A 87 2.93 -12.14 6.40
CA PRO A 87 3.94 -11.13 6.75
C PRO A 87 4.80 -10.68 5.56
N THR A 88 4.96 -11.52 4.54
CA THR A 88 5.82 -11.27 3.36
C THR A 88 5.04 -11.18 2.05
N SER A 89 3.75 -11.54 2.05
CA SER A 89 2.97 -11.57 0.81
C SER A 89 2.68 -10.16 0.34
N GLN A 90 2.79 -9.95 -0.96
CA GLN A 90 2.47 -8.66 -1.55
C GLN A 90 0.99 -8.68 -1.95
N LEU A 91 0.13 -8.34 -1.00
CA LEU A 91 -1.32 -8.30 -1.20
C LEU A 91 -1.78 -6.93 -1.69
N VAL A 92 -2.93 -6.90 -2.36
CA VAL A 92 -3.59 -5.65 -2.74
C VAL A 92 -4.92 -5.54 -2.00
N THR A 93 -5.11 -4.41 -1.32
CA THR A 93 -6.34 -4.09 -0.60
C THR A 93 -7.29 -3.29 -1.47
N TYR A 94 -8.53 -3.73 -1.51
CA TYR A 94 -9.64 -3.08 -2.19
C TYR A 94 -10.76 -2.76 -1.20
N ARG A 95 -11.63 -1.85 -1.60
CA ARG A 95 -12.89 -1.58 -0.90
C ARG A 95 -14.03 -2.20 -1.70
N ILE A 96 -14.91 -2.92 -1.00
CA ILE A 96 -16.10 -3.51 -1.60
C ILE A 96 -17.15 -2.40 -1.73
N ASN A 97 -17.12 -1.70 -2.86
CA ASN A 97 -18.10 -0.70 -3.25
C ASN A 97 -18.47 -0.86 -4.73
N GLU A 98 -19.36 0.00 -5.22
CA GLU A 98 -19.81 0.01 -6.62
C GLU A 98 -18.71 0.37 -7.64
N THR A 99 -17.55 0.83 -7.17
CA THR A 99 -16.44 1.23 -8.05
C THR A 99 -15.21 0.33 -7.88
N GLY A 100 -15.13 -0.47 -6.82
CA GLY A 100 -13.91 -1.18 -6.41
C GLY A 100 -12.77 -0.28 -5.92
N ALA A 101 -12.99 1.04 -5.88
CA ALA A 101 -11.94 2.00 -5.60
C ALA A 101 -11.66 2.05 -4.09
N CYS A 102 -10.45 1.63 -3.69
CA CYS A 102 -9.86 2.08 -2.45
C CYS A 102 -9.44 3.53 -2.70
N GLY A 103 -9.94 4.47 -1.90
CA GLY A 103 -9.60 5.89 -2.07
C GLY A 103 -8.09 6.02 -2.20
N LYS A 104 -7.62 6.68 -3.27
CA LYS A 104 -6.20 7.08 -3.36
C LYS A 104 -5.93 7.96 -2.14
N ILE A 105 -5.17 7.45 -1.18
CA ILE A 105 -4.58 8.26 -0.12
C ILE A 105 -3.38 8.99 -0.72
#